data_AF-A0A424N1K2-F1
#
_entry.id   AF-A0A424N1K2-F1
#
_cell.length_a   1.000
_cell.length_b   1.000
_cell.length_c   1.000
_cell.angle_alpha   90.00
_cell.angle_beta   90.00
_cell.angle_gamma   90.00
#
_symmetry.space_group_name_H-M   'P 1'
#
loop_
_entity.id
_entity.type
_entity.pdbx_description
1 polymer ?
#
loop_
_entity_poly.entity_id
_entity_poly.type
_entity_poly.pdbx_seq_one_letter_code
_entity_poly.pdbx_strand_id
1 'polypeptide(L)'
;MISLVDWAEKGRIPDALVRLGIKRLLLKRLKQDAAQALEPGKSDFVEKMRRSPLALGASDANHQHYEVPTEVFERMLGPHLKYSCAYYPSLDATLAEAESAMLALSCERAQLIDGQS
;
A
#
# COMPACT_ATOMS: atom_id res chain seq x y z
N MET A 1 -0.96 29.73 8.68
CA MET A 1 0.48 29.51 8.38
C MET A 1 0.53 28.39 7.37
N ILE A 2 1.03 28.61 6.16
CA ILE A 2 1.02 27.58 5.11
C ILE A 2 2.12 26.57 5.43
N SER A 3 1.77 25.29 5.55
CA SER A 3 2.71 24.22 5.86
C SER A 3 3.42 23.69 4.60
N LEU A 4 4.53 22.98 4.78
CA LEU A 4 5.19 22.27 3.67
C LEU A 4 4.28 21.21 3.03
N VAL A 5 3.33 20.66 3.80
CA VAL A 5 2.33 19.71 3.31
C VAL A 5 1.39 20.42 2.33
N ASP A 6 0.87 21.59 2.70
CA ASP A 6 -0.02 22.38 1.84
C ASP A 6 0.64 22.77 0.51
N TRP A 7 1.97 22.97 0.51
CA TRP A 7 2.73 23.26 -0.71
C TRP A 7 2.90 22.00 -1.58
N ALA A 8 3.13 20.84 -0.96
CA ALA A 8 3.19 19.57 -1.68
C ALA A 8 1.84 19.24 -2.32
N GLU A 9 0.73 19.36 -1.58
CA GLU A 9 -0.63 19.09 -2.07
C GLU A 9 -1.04 19.99 -3.22
N LYS A 10 -0.56 21.24 -3.25
CA LYS A 10 -0.82 22.20 -4.33
C LYS A 10 0.15 22.07 -5.51
N GLY A 11 1.04 21.08 -5.52
CA GLY A 11 2.04 20.88 -6.57
C GLY A 11 3.09 21.98 -6.67
N ARG A 12 3.32 22.75 -5.58
CA ARG A 12 4.29 23.85 -5.54
C ARG A 12 5.72 23.40 -5.26
N ILE A 13 5.89 22.15 -4.81
CA ILE A 13 7.19 21.55 -4.53
C ILE A 13 7.53 20.59 -5.68
N PRO A 14 8.69 20.74 -6.34
CA PRO A 14 9.16 19.79 -7.34
C PRO A 14 9.22 18.35 -6.80
N ASP A 15 8.85 17.37 -7.63
CA ASP A 15 8.83 15.94 -7.29
C ASP A 15 10.14 15.43 -6.67
N ALA A 16 11.29 15.92 -7.15
CA ALA A 16 12.59 15.52 -6.61
C ALA A 16 12.73 15.88 -5.11
N LEU A 17 12.20 17.03 -4.70
CA LEU A 17 12.21 17.48 -3.31
C LEU A 17 11.16 16.74 -2.47
N VAL A 18 9.99 16.44 -3.04
CA VAL A 18 8.98 15.58 -2.39
C VAL A 18 9.58 14.19 -2.11
N ARG A 19 10.21 13.57 -3.10
CA ARG A 19 10.90 12.27 -2.97
C ARG A 19 12.01 12.30 -1.92
N LEU A 20 12.78 13.38 -1.85
CA LEU A 20 13.81 13.55 -0.82
C LEU A 20 13.19 13.60 0.60
N GLY A 21 12.10 14.34 0.76
CA GLY A 21 11.35 14.41 2.02
C GLY A 21 10.82 13.04 2.45
N ILE A 22 10.19 12.32 1.53
CA ILE A 22 9.70 10.94 1.75
C ILE A 22 10.87 10.03 2.19
N LYS A 23 11.99 10.03 1.46
CA LYS A 23 13.17 9.22 1.82
C LYS A 23 13.69 9.51 3.22
N ARG A 24 13.74 10.78 3.62
CA ARG A 24 14.15 11.18 4.98
C ARG A 24 13.19 10.64 6.05
N LEU A 25 11.88 10.73 5.82
CA LEU A 25 10.86 10.22 6.75
C LEU A 25 10.94 8.70 6.89
N LEU A 26 11.12 7.98 5.78
CA LEU A 26 11.32 6.53 5.77
C LEU A 26 12.58 6.14 6.57
N LEU A 27 13.71 6.81 6.35
CA LEU A 27 14.95 6.57 7.11
C LEU A 27 14.80 6.85 8.61
N LYS A 28 14.05 7.90 8.96
CA LYS A 28 13.71 8.18 10.37
C LYS A 28 12.88 7.04 10.96
N ARG A 29 11.87 6.58 10.24
CA ARG A 29 10.99 5.49 10.68
C ARG A 29 11.75 4.17 10.88
N LEU A 30 12.65 3.83 9.96
CA LEU A 30 13.52 2.65 10.08
C LEU A 30 14.36 2.66 11.37
N LYS A 31 14.88 3.84 11.77
CA LYS A 31 15.62 3.97 13.03
C LYS A 31 14.72 3.85 14.26
N GLN A 32 13.51 4.41 14.20
CA GLN A 32 12.54 4.36 15.30
C GLN A 32 12.04 2.92 15.54
N ASP A 33 11.81 2.18 14.46
CA ASP A 33 11.25 0.83 14.51
C ASP A 33 12.34 -0.26 14.64
N ALA A 34 13.62 0.12 14.71
CA ALA A 34 14.73 -0.83 14.78
C ALA A 34 14.61 -1.81 15.96
N ALA A 35 14.11 -1.36 17.11
CA ALA A 35 13.86 -2.21 18.27
C ALA A 35 12.66 -3.16 18.06
N GLN A 36 11.64 -2.75 17.31
CA GLN A 36 10.48 -3.58 16.97
C GLN A 36 10.82 -4.68 15.95
N ALA A 37 11.91 -4.52 15.19
CA ALA A 37 12.39 -5.52 14.25
C ALA A 37 13.04 -6.74 14.95
N LEU A 38 13.37 -6.65 16.23
CA LEU A 38 13.92 -7.75 17.03
C LEU A 38 12.80 -8.67 17.55
N GLU A 39 13.12 -9.94 17.83
CA GLU A 39 12.14 -10.93 18.30
C GLU A 39 11.32 -10.49 19.53
N PRO A 40 11.88 -9.84 20.57
CA PRO A 40 11.09 -9.32 21.68
C PRO A 40 10.08 -8.25 21.23
N GLY A 41 10.52 -7.32 20.38
CA GLY A 41 9.67 -6.25 19.86
C GLY A 41 8.55 -6.77 18.95
N LYS A 42 8.82 -7.80 18.13
CA LYS A 42 7.78 -8.49 17.35
C LYS A 42 6.77 -9.19 18.24
N SER A 43 7.25 -9.89 19.28
CA SER A 43 6.39 -10.62 20.22
C SER A 43 5.45 -9.68 20.97
N ASP A 44 5.98 -8.57 21.47
CA ASP A 44 5.19 -7.52 22.13
C ASP A 44 4.15 -6.92 21.19
N PHE A 45 4.51 -6.68 19.93
CA PHE A 45 3.59 -6.18 18.91
C PHE A 45 2.46 -7.19 18.64
N VAL A 46 2.77 -8.48 18.49
CA VAL A 46 1.78 -9.54 18.27
C VAL A 46 0.82 -9.63 19.45
N GLU A 47 1.32 -9.61 20.69
CA GLU A 47 0.48 -9.61 21.90
C GLU A 47 -0.45 -8.39 21.95
N LYS A 48 0.07 -7.21 21.59
CA LYS A 48 -0.74 -6.00 21.49
C LYS A 48 -1.85 -6.14 20.45
N MET A 49 -1.54 -6.68 19.27
CA MET A 49 -2.52 -6.89 18.20
C MET A 49 -3.60 -7.90 18.60
N ARG A 50 -3.22 -8.99 19.28
CA ARG A 50 -4.18 -10.00 19.80
C ARG A 50 -5.22 -9.40 20.75
N ARG A 51 -4.85 -8.38 21.52
CA ARG A 51 -5.74 -7.70 22.48
C ARG A 51 -6.47 -6.50 21.88
N SER A 52 -6.13 -6.12 20.66
CA SER A 52 -6.75 -4.97 19.99
C SER A 52 -8.05 -5.38 19.30
N PRO A 53 -8.99 -4.43 19.07
CA PRO A 53 -10.16 -4.68 18.25
C PRO A 53 -9.77 -5.12 16.84
N LEU A 54 -10.63 -5.91 16.19
CA LEU A 54 -10.42 -6.42 14.83
C LEU A 54 -10.16 -5.28 13.83
N ALA A 55 -10.92 -4.20 13.92
CA ALA A 55 -10.74 -2.99 13.13
C ALA A 55 -11.09 -1.76 13.96
N LEU A 56 -10.27 -0.71 13.84
CA LEU A 56 -10.51 0.61 14.42
C LEU A 56 -10.73 1.59 13.26
N GLY A 57 -11.79 2.41 13.31
CA GLY A 57 -12.04 3.45 12.31
C GLY A 57 -12.45 2.94 10.92
N ALA A 58 -13.08 1.77 10.82
CA ALA A 58 -13.43 1.15 9.54
C ALA A 58 -14.33 2.05 8.65
N SER A 59 -15.30 2.75 9.25
CA SER A 59 -16.18 3.68 8.49
C SER A 59 -15.41 4.84 7.88
N ASP A 60 -14.48 5.43 8.65
CA ASP A 60 -13.67 6.55 8.17
C ASP A 60 -12.69 6.10 7.07
N ALA A 61 -12.12 4.90 7.21
CA ALA A 61 -11.25 4.31 6.20
C ALA A 61 -12.00 4.07 4.88
N ASN A 62 -13.24 3.57 4.93
CA ASN A 62 -14.06 3.39 3.74
C ASN A 62 -14.32 4.71 3.03
N HIS A 63 -14.82 5.70 3.76
CA HIS A 63 -15.15 7.01 3.19
C HIS A 63 -13.92 7.73 2.62
N GLN A 64 -12.76 7.64 3.29
CA GLN A 64 -11.54 8.35 2.86
C GLN A 64 -10.77 7.64 1.74
N HIS A 65 -10.91 6.31 1.58
CA HIS A 65 -10.02 5.52 0.71
C HIS A 65 -10.69 4.55 -0.26
N TYR A 66 -11.92 4.10 -0.02
CA TYR A 66 -12.59 3.09 -0.85
C TYR A 66 -13.84 3.62 -1.58
N GLU A 67 -14.48 4.67 -1.06
CA GLU A 67 -15.71 5.26 -1.62
C GLU A 67 -15.44 6.49 -2.51
N VAL A 68 -14.35 6.46 -3.27
CA VAL A 68 -14.08 7.46 -4.32
C VAL A 68 -14.75 7.06 -5.64
N PRO A 69 -15.06 8.01 -6.54
CA PRO A 69 -15.71 7.69 -7.82
C PRO A 69 -14.94 6.66 -8.64
N THR A 70 -15.66 5.73 -9.27
CA THR A 70 -15.07 4.62 -10.05
C THR A 70 -14.14 5.11 -11.16
N GLU A 71 -14.44 6.24 -11.76
CA GLU A 71 -13.66 6.84 -12.85
C GLU A 71 -12.23 7.21 -12.41
N VAL A 72 -12.00 7.41 -11.12
CA VAL A 72 -10.65 7.63 -10.58
C VAL A 72 -9.82 6.35 -10.73
N PHE A 73 -10.39 5.20 -10.41
CA PHE A 73 -9.70 3.90 -10.51
C PHE A 73 -9.45 3.53 -11.97
N GLU A 74 -10.41 3.75 -12.86
CA GLU A 74 -10.26 3.48 -14.30
C GLU A 74 -9.13 4.30 -14.95
N ARG A 75 -8.86 5.50 -14.42
CA ARG A 75 -7.76 6.36 -14.90
C ARG A 75 -6.41 6.03 -14.27
N MET A 76 -6.40 5.44 -13.08
CA MET A 76 -5.18 5.19 -12.29
C MET A 76 -4.65 3.77 -12.44
N LEU A 77 -5.52 2.78 -12.66
CA LEU A 77 -5.21 1.35 -12.59
C LEU A 77 -5.20 0.70 -13.97
N GLY A 78 -4.73 -0.54 -14.03
CA GLY A 78 -4.78 -1.35 -15.23
C GLY A 78 -6.17 -1.95 -15.47
N PRO A 79 -6.30 -2.80 -16.50
CA PRO A 79 -7.59 -3.34 -16.95
C PRO A 79 -8.30 -4.20 -15.90
N HIS A 80 -7.59 -4.73 -14.91
CA HIS A 80 -8.20 -5.52 -13.84
C HIS A 80 -8.62 -4.67 -12.64
N LEU A 81 -8.43 -3.35 -12.70
CA LEU A 81 -8.67 -2.40 -11.61
C LEU A 81 -8.01 -2.87 -10.30
N LYS A 82 -6.82 -3.46 -10.40
CA LYS A 82 -6.17 -4.12 -9.26
C LYS A 82 -5.58 -3.07 -8.33
N TYR A 83 -6.33 -2.69 -7.30
CA TYR A 83 -5.89 -1.69 -6.32
C TYR A 83 -5.02 -2.31 -5.19
N SER A 84 -3.94 -2.97 -5.59
CA SER A 84 -2.91 -3.56 -4.72
C SER A 84 -1.64 -3.86 -5.52
N CYS A 85 -0.54 -4.22 -4.85
CA CYS A 85 0.76 -4.44 -5.50
C CYS A 85 0.68 -5.37 -6.72
N ALA A 86 1.17 -4.94 -7.89
CA ALA A 86 1.30 -5.78 -9.08
C ALA A 86 2.62 -6.57 -9.06
N TYR A 87 2.78 -7.56 -9.94
CA TYR A 87 3.99 -8.37 -10.05
C TYR A 87 4.56 -8.24 -11.46
N TYR A 88 5.69 -7.55 -11.59
CA TYR A 88 6.36 -7.35 -12.87
C TYR A 88 7.35 -8.52 -13.12
N PRO A 89 7.04 -9.48 -14.02
CA PRO A 89 7.90 -10.63 -14.29
C PRO A 89 9.18 -10.26 -15.04
N SER A 90 9.19 -9.09 -15.70
CA SER A 90 10.33 -8.51 -16.40
C SER A 90 10.34 -6.99 -16.25
N LEU A 91 11.46 -6.34 -16.58
CA LEU A 91 11.62 -4.88 -16.47
C LEU A 91 10.77 -4.10 -17.49
N ASP A 92 10.40 -4.74 -18.60
CA ASP A 92 9.64 -4.19 -19.72
C ASP A 92 8.14 -4.52 -19.66
N ALA A 93 7.71 -5.34 -18.69
CA ALA A 93 6.31 -5.71 -18.52
C ALA A 93 5.41 -4.48 -18.32
N THR A 94 4.29 -4.47 -19.03
CA THR A 94 3.24 -3.45 -18.89
C THR A 94 2.49 -3.61 -17.57
N LEU A 95 1.76 -2.58 -17.16
CA LEU A 95 0.89 -2.67 -15.97
C LEU A 95 -0.16 -3.78 -16.12
N ALA A 96 -0.76 -3.94 -17.30
CA ALA A 96 -1.76 -4.98 -17.56
C ALA A 96 -1.20 -6.40 -17.39
N GLU A 97 0.02 -6.64 -17.88
CA GLU A 97 0.73 -7.90 -17.68
C GLU A 97 1.07 -8.11 -16.21
N ALA A 98 1.51 -7.06 -15.51
CA ALA A 98 1.89 -7.16 -14.11
C ALA A 98 0.69 -7.42 -13.18
N GLU A 99 -0.49 -6.86 -13.49
CA GLU A 99 -1.73 -7.18 -12.78
C GLU A 99 -2.12 -8.63 -12.99
N SER A 100 -2.14 -9.09 -14.24
CA SER A 100 -2.51 -10.46 -14.62
C SER A 100 -1.56 -11.49 -13.99
N ALA A 101 -0.25 -11.22 -14.02
CA ALA A 101 0.76 -12.08 -13.42
C ALA A 101 0.60 -12.18 -11.89
N MET A 102 0.28 -11.08 -11.21
CA MET A 102 0.02 -11.11 -9.77
C MET A 102 -1.27 -11.88 -9.44
N LEU A 103 -2.34 -11.72 -10.24
CA LEU A 103 -3.57 -12.48 -10.03
C LEU A 103 -3.33 -13.99 -10.21
N ALA A 104 -2.59 -14.38 -11.26
CA ALA A 104 -2.21 -15.78 -11.48
C ALA A 104 -1.39 -16.34 -10.31
N LEU A 105 -0.37 -15.60 -9.84
CA LEU A 105 0.44 -15.98 -8.69
C LEU A 105 -0.37 -16.07 -7.39
N SER A 106 -1.38 -15.20 -7.21
CA SER A 106 -2.32 -15.29 -6.10
C SER A 106 -3.12 -16.58 -6.15
N CYS A 107 -3.67 -16.95 -7.31
CA CYS A 107 -4.39 -18.22 -7.50
C CYS A 107 -3.49 -19.43 -7.24
N GLU A 108 -2.27 -19.42 -7.77
CA GLU A 108 -1.27 -20.49 -7.55
C GLU A 108 -0.96 -20.68 -6.06
N ARG A 109 -0.65 -19.59 -5.35
CA ARG A 109 -0.30 -19.64 -3.93
C ARG A 109 -1.47 -19.97 -3.03
N ALA A 110 -2.68 -19.59 -3.43
CA ALA A 110 -3.91 -20.00 -2.78
C ALA A 110 -4.33 -21.43 -3.16
N GLN A 111 -3.61 -22.09 -4.09
CA GLN A 111 -3.90 -23.43 -4.58
C GLN A 111 -5.34 -23.56 -5.10
N LEU A 112 -5.80 -22.52 -5.80
CA LEU A 112 -7.14 -22.52 -6.39
C LEU A 112 -7.20 -23.52 -7.53
N ILE A 113 -8.19 -24.41 -7.49
CA ILE A 113 -8.50 -25.34 -8.58
C ILE A 113 -9.96 -25.19 -8.99
N ASP A 114 -10.25 -25.56 -10.23
CA ASP A 114 -11.61 -25.54 -10.75
C ASP A 114 -12.56 -26.40 -9.89
N GLY A 115 -13.76 -25.88 -9.67
CA GLY A 115 -14.79 -26.54 -8.85
C GLY A 115 -14.64 -26.43 -7.32
N GLN A 116 -13.70 -25.63 -6.78
CA GLN A 116 -13.65 -25.33 -5.34
C GLN A 116 -14.88 -24.51 -4.87
N SER A 117 -15.43 -24.87 -3.71
CA SER A 117 -16.57 -24.20 -3.04
C SER A 117 -16.25 -23.85 -1.60
#